data_AF-A0A5S3V9J8-F1
#
_entry.id   AF-A0A5S3V9J8-F1
#
_cell.length_a   1.000
_cell.length_b   1.000
_cell.length_c   1.000
_cell.angle_alpha   90.00
_cell.angle_beta   90.00
_cell.angle_gamma   90.00
#
_symmetry.space_group_name_H-M   'P 1'
#
loop_
_entity.id
_entity.type
_entity.pdbx_description
1 polymer ?
#
loop_
_entity_poly.entity_id
_entity_poly.type
_entity_poly.pdbx_seq_one_letter_code
_entity_poly.pdbx_strand_id
1 'polypeptide(L)'
;MDWLTATRSFTALVKHKSFTVAAEHLEISASAMSKRIDWLEKQLGLSLFTRTTRQVNLTEEGHSFLPKANALLSQFEEMINHSHESTKVPTGTLKIAATLAVGSRVLLPHIRQFLSLYPKVNVQLNVLNPGALPDLQNDLVITRQYDEFDSLAHKGTRLLNYQMQLFASPDYIDKHPPIKNLQELQAHKMLLSNYYQKKGHIELSDGTRFLFQNYNFVSDNLDSILEAAIQGMGVIFISPTYISKQLGEGSLVPLFPSLHSATKQLWAYYPKSTFVPLKTRLFIDHIKEGLTAL
;
A
#
# COMPACT_ATOMS: atom_id res chain seq x y z
N MET A 1 21.74 31.64 7.82
CA MET A 1 20.52 30.84 7.64
C MET A 1 20.49 30.45 6.17
N ASP A 2 20.20 29.19 5.85
CA ASP A 2 20.28 28.64 4.50
C ASP A 2 18.93 28.16 3.98
N TRP A 3 18.83 28.03 2.65
CA TRP A 3 17.63 27.62 1.93
C TRP A 3 17.11 26.25 2.36
N LEU A 4 17.99 25.28 2.60
CA LEU A 4 17.58 23.92 2.91
C LEU A 4 16.95 23.84 4.30
N THR A 5 17.61 24.41 5.31
CA THR A 5 17.11 24.45 6.69
C THR A 5 15.76 25.17 6.78
N ALA A 6 15.61 26.27 6.05
CA ALA A 6 14.36 27.02 6.00
C ALA A 6 13.25 26.25 5.26
N THR A 7 13.58 25.54 4.17
CA THR A 7 12.64 24.69 3.42
C THR A 7 12.15 23.48 4.24
N ARG A 8 13.03 22.86 5.04
CA ARG A 8 12.64 21.82 6.03
C ARG A 8 11.66 22.36 7.06
N SER A 9 11.89 23.59 7.52
CA SER A 9 11.03 24.27 8.50
C SER A 9 9.65 24.56 7.90
N PHE A 10 9.61 25.01 6.63
CA PHE A 10 8.36 25.21 5.89
C PHE A 10 7.54 23.91 5.76
N THR A 11 8.14 22.82 5.27
CA THR A 11 7.42 21.54 5.08
C THR A 11 6.93 20.94 6.40
N ALA A 12 7.72 21.04 7.47
CA ALA A 12 7.30 20.66 8.82
C ALA A 12 6.10 21.49 9.30
N LEU A 13 6.12 22.80 9.10
CA LEU A 13 5.03 23.68 9.49
C LEU A 13 3.73 23.39 8.71
N VAL A 14 3.82 23.08 7.42
CA VAL A 14 2.67 22.63 6.61
C VAL A 14 2.06 21.35 7.17
N LYS A 15 2.90 20.38 7.54
CA LYS A 15 2.47 19.09 8.07
C LYS A 15 1.79 19.21 9.43
N HIS A 16 2.36 20.01 10.33
CA HIS A 16 1.93 20.08 11.73
C HIS A 16 0.94 21.22 12.01
N LYS A 17 0.78 22.18 11.09
CA LYS A 17 -0.14 23.33 11.18
C LYS A 17 0.00 24.17 12.46
N SER A 18 1.13 24.05 13.15
CA SER A 18 1.43 24.72 14.41
C SER A 18 2.93 24.98 14.49
N PHE A 19 3.30 26.24 14.75
CA PHE A 19 4.70 26.64 14.89
C PHE A 19 5.38 25.90 16.04
N THR A 20 4.68 25.73 17.17
CA THR A 20 5.23 25.04 18.35
C THR A 20 5.46 23.56 18.05
N VAL A 21 4.46 22.85 17.52
CA VAL A 21 4.57 21.41 17.23
C VAL A 21 5.60 21.13 16.13
N ALA A 22 5.66 21.97 15.10
CA ALA A 22 6.66 21.84 14.05
C ALA A 22 8.07 22.12 14.58
N ALA A 23 8.23 23.08 15.51
CA ALA A 23 9.52 23.41 16.12
C ALA A 23 10.02 22.27 17.01
N GLU A 24 9.13 21.68 17.82
CA GLU A 24 9.41 20.49 18.62
C GLU A 24 9.88 19.31 17.75
N HIS A 25 9.17 19.03 16.65
CA HIS A 25 9.56 17.98 15.69
C HIS A 25 10.95 18.20 15.07
N LEU A 26 11.37 19.46 14.93
CA LEU A 26 12.70 19.81 14.40
C LEU A 26 13.74 20.11 15.49
N GLU A 27 13.40 19.90 16.77
CA GLU A 27 14.26 20.16 17.92
C GLU A 27 14.81 21.60 17.98
N ILE A 28 13.94 22.57 17.66
CA ILE A 28 14.26 24.02 17.72
C ILE A 28 13.22 24.79 18.54
N SER A 29 13.53 26.04 18.88
CA SER A 29 12.55 26.93 19.51
C SER A 29 11.51 27.45 18.51
N ALA A 30 10.29 27.75 18.97
CA ALA A 30 9.25 28.37 18.15
C ALA A 30 9.73 29.71 17.54
N SER A 31 10.54 30.48 18.28
CA SER A 31 11.17 31.71 17.75
C SER A 31 12.13 31.43 16.59
N ALA A 32 12.93 30.35 16.66
CA ALA A 32 13.80 29.94 15.58
C ALA A 32 13.00 29.45 14.36
N MET A 33 11.90 28.73 14.57
CA MET A 33 10.97 28.34 13.50
C MET A 33 10.40 29.59 12.79
N SER A 34 9.84 30.55 13.53
CA SER A 34 9.32 31.80 12.96
C SER A 34 10.38 32.55 12.15
N LYS A 35 11.59 32.73 12.70
CA LYS A 35 12.70 33.38 11.98
C LYS A 35 13.07 32.67 10.68
N ARG A 36 12.99 31.33 10.64
CA ARG A 36 13.29 30.53 9.43
C ARG A 36 12.24 30.71 8.35
N ILE A 37 10.96 30.74 8.73
CA ILE A 37 9.85 31.02 7.80
C ILE A 37 9.93 32.46 7.30
N ASP A 38 10.10 33.44 8.19
CA ASP A 38 10.23 34.86 7.82
C ASP A 38 11.38 35.09 6.84
N TRP A 39 12.53 34.44 7.08
CA TRP A 39 13.67 34.52 6.18
C TRP A 39 13.35 33.91 4.81
N LEU A 40 12.68 32.74 4.78
CA LEU A 40 12.31 32.07 3.53
C LEU A 40 11.35 32.92 2.68
N GLU A 41 10.28 33.43 3.30
CA GLU A 41 9.31 34.34 2.66
C GLU A 41 10.03 35.59 2.12
N LYS A 42 10.95 36.16 2.92
CA LYS A 42 11.75 37.32 2.49
C LYS A 42 12.64 37.02 1.29
N GLN A 43 13.29 35.85 1.25
CA GLN A 43 14.14 35.49 0.10
C GLN A 43 13.32 35.21 -1.16
N LEU A 44 12.11 34.66 -1.02
CA LEU A 44 11.21 34.41 -2.14
C LEU A 44 10.48 35.66 -2.61
N GLY A 45 10.38 36.69 -1.76
CA GLY A 45 9.56 37.88 -2.03
C GLY A 45 8.06 37.60 -1.99
N LEU A 46 7.63 36.50 -1.36
CA LEU A 46 6.25 36.01 -1.33
C LEU A 46 5.88 35.56 0.09
N SER A 47 4.61 35.73 0.46
CA SER A 47 4.06 35.13 1.69
C SER A 47 3.64 33.70 1.38
N LEU A 48 4.13 32.74 2.16
CA LEU A 48 3.78 31.32 2.02
C LEU A 48 2.68 30.90 3.01
N PHE A 49 2.56 31.62 4.13
CA PHE A 49 1.51 31.41 5.12
C PHE A 49 0.66 32.66 5.33
N THR A 50 -0.60 32.44 5.71
CA THR A 50 -1.47 33.52 6.20
C THR A 50 -1.18 33.81 7.67
N ARG A 51 -0.87 35.06 7.98
CA ARG A 51 -0.55 35.52 9.34
C ARG A 51 -1.84 35.78 10.13
N THR A 52 -2.51 34.73 10.59
CA THR A 52 -3.61 34.86 11.56
C THR A 52 -3.25 34.18 12.88
N THR A 53 -3.65 34.77 14.00
CA THR A 53 -3.27 34.34 15.36
C THR A 53 -3.94 33.04 15.83
N ARG A 54 -4.80 32.43 15.01
CA ARG A 54 -5.55 31.21 15.36
C ARG A 54 -5.28 30.00 14.46
N GLN A 55 -4.79 30.17 13.24
CA GLN A 55 -4.53 29.06 12.32
C GLN A 55 -3.38 29.35 11.36
N VAL A 56 -2.54 28.33 11.12
CA VAL A 56 -1.50 28.34 10.09
C VAL A 56 -2.08 27.72 8.81
N ASN A 57 -2.40 28.57 7.84
CA ASN A 57 -2.88 28.13 6.52
C ASN A 57 -1.92 28.61 5.43
N LEU A 58 -1.78 27.81 4.38
CA LEU A 58 -0.99 28.18 3.21
C LEU A 58 -1.69 29.27 2.40
N THR A 59 -0.90 30.13 1.76
CA THR A 59 -1.34 30.98 0.67
C THR A 59 -1.40 30.20 -0.64
N GLU A 60 -1.88 30.81 -1.72
CA GLU A 60 -1.81 30.21 -3.07
C GLU A 60 -0.35 29.94 -3.48
N GLU A 61 0.54 30.88 -3.19
CA GLU A 61 1.98 30.75 -3.41
C GLU A 61 2.56 29.62 -2.56
N GLY A 62 2.12 29.50 -1.31
CA GLY A 62 2.48 28.40 -0.42
C GLY A 62 2.08 27.03 -0.95
N HIS A 63 0.87 26.91 -1.51
CA HIS A 63 0.40 25.69 -2.17
C HIS A 63 1.23 25.35 -3.42
N SER A 64 1.61 26.36 -4.21
CA SER A 64 2.46 26.19 -5.40
C SER A 64 3.93 25.88 -5.05
N PHE A 65 4.42 26.39 -3.92
CA PHE A 65 5.78 26.18 -3.45
C PHE A 65 5.99 24.79 -2.84
N LEU A 66 4.99 24.24 -2.15
CA LEU A 66 5.07 22.95 -1.45
C LEU A 66 5.60 21.78 -2.29
N PRO A 67 5.10 21.48 -3.51
CA PRO A 67 5.63 20.39 -4.31
C PRO A 67 7.12 20.61 -4.68
N LYS A 68 7.53 21.86 -4.93
CA LYS A 68 8.92 22.22 -5.26
C LYS A 68 9.84 22.07 -4.05
N ALA A 69 9.37 22.50 -2.87
CA ALA A 69 10.06 22.34 -1.61
C ALA A 69 10.31 20.87 -1.28
N ASN A 70 9.28 20.02 -1.41
CA ASN A 70 9.43 18.58 -1.21
C ASN A 70 10.43 17.97 -2.21
N ALA A 71 10.37 18.35 -3.49
CA ALA A 71 11.32 17.87 -4.49
C ALA A 71 12.77 18.26 -4.17
N LEU A 72 13.03 19.50 -3.75
CA LEU A 72 14.37 19.96 -3.35
C LEU A 72 14.92 19.15 -2.17
N LEU A 73 14.10 18.95 -1.13
CA LEU A 73 14.52 18.18 0.05
C LEU A 73 14.83 16.73 -0.32
N SER A 74 14.00 16.11 -1.16
CA SER A 74 14.26 14.77 -1.68
C SER A 74 15.56 14.69 -2.49
N GLN A 75 15.83 15.67 -3.37
CA GLN A 75 17.09 15.72 -4.14
C GLN A 75 18.32 15.91 -3.24
N PHE A 76 18.19 16.70 -2.18
CA PHE A 76 19.29 16.88 -1.24
C PHE A 76 19.55 15.63 -0.40
N GLU A 77 18.49 14.94 0.05
CA GLU A 77 18.62 13.64 0.70
C GLU A 77 19.21 12.59 -0.24
N GLU A 78 18.83 12.61 -1.52
CA GLU A 78 19.43 11.78 -2.58
C GLU A 78 20.93 12.05 -2.71
N MET A 79 21.36 13.31 -2.76
CA MET A 79 22.78 13.68 -2.81
C MET A 79 23.57 13.19 -1.59
N ILE A 80 23.01 13.32 -0.38
CA ILE A 80 23.62 12.77 0.84
C ILE A 80 23.72 11.25 0.74
N ASN A 81 22.65 10.58 0.32
CA ASN A 81 22.64 9.13 0.16
C ASN A 81 23.67 8.66 -0.89
N HIS A 82 23.91 9.44 -1.94
CA HIS A 82 24.94 9.18 -2.96
C HIS A 82 26.36 9.17 -2.36
N SER A 83 26.65 10.10 -1.45
CA SER A 83 27.95 10.10 -0.73
C SER A 83 28.13 8.92 0.24
N HIS A 84 27.03 8.29 0.67
CA HIS A 84 27.04 7.06 1.47
C HIS A 84 27.09 5.75 0.64
N GLU A 85 27.06 5.79 -0.69
CA GLU A 85 27.22 4.59 -1.54
C GLU A 85 28.62 3.97 -1.47
N SER A 86 29.57 4.63 -0.81
CA SER A 86 30.84 4.00 -0.40
C SER A 86 30.63 2.84 0.60
N THR A 87 29.45 2.75 1.23
CA THR A 87 29.03 1.63 2.08
C THR A 87 27.93 0.81 1.40
N LYS A 88 28.28 -0.39 0.90
CA LYS A 88 27.38 -1.36 0.24
C LYS A 88 26.25 -1.95 1.13
N VAL A 89 25.99 -1.38 2.31
CA VAL A 89 25.06 -1.94 3.29
C VAL A 89 23.83 -1.03 3.39
N PRO A 90 22.61 -1.50 3.05
CA PRO A 90 21.41 -0.69 3.18
C PRO A 90 21.12 -0.38 4.65
N THR A 91 20.74 0.87 4.95
CA THR A 91 20.40 1.33 6.30
C THR A 91 19.16 2.23 6.31
N GLY A 92 18.55 2.42 7.48
CA GLY A 92 17.44 3.36 7.70
C GLY A 92 16.05 2.73 7.55
N THR A 93 15.01 3.55 7.56
CA THR A 93 13.62 3.05 7.53
C THR A 93 13.09 2.96 6.10
N LEU A 94 12.64 1.77 5.69
CA LEU A 94 11.88 1.52 4.47
C LEU A 94 10.38 1.60 4.77
N LYS A 95 9.70 2.60 4.23
CA LYS A 95 8.25 2.81 4.38
C LYS A 95 7.49 2.13 3.25
N ILE A 96 6.68 1.14 3.59
CA ILE A 96 5.89 0.36 2.64
C ILE A 96 4.41 0.62 2.94
N ALA A 97 3.62 0.96 1.93
CA ALA A 97 2.17 0.94 2.02
C ALA A 97 1.60 -0.25 1.25
N ALA A 98 0.70 -1.01 1.85
CA ALA A 98 0.01 -2.12 1.19
C ALA A 98 -1.41 -2.30 1.74
N THR A 99 -2.30 -2.94 0.98
CA THR A 99 -3.61 -3.32 1.56
C THR A 99 -3.39 -4.27 2.73
N LEU A 100 -4.29 -4.25 3.72
CA LEU A 100 -4.14 -5.04 4.94
C LEU A 100 -3.79 -6.50 4.66
N ALA A 101 -4.54 -7.14 3.77
CA ALA A 101 -4.32 -8.53 3.36
C ALA A 101 -2.96 -8.78 2.69
N VAL A 102 -2.53 -7.88 1.79
CA VAL A 102 -1.21 -8.00 1.13
C VAL A 102 -0.11 -7.83 2.17
N GLY A 103 -0.22 -6.83 3.04
CA GLY A 103 0.73 -6.57 4.12
C GLY A 103 0.90 -7.76 5.06
N SER A 104 -0.20 -8.28 5.60
CA SER A 104 -0.17 -9.32 6.65
C SER A 104 0.08 -10.73 6.11
N ARG A 105 -0.50 -11.09 4.94
CA ARG A 105 -0.47 -12.47 4.43
C ARG A 105 0.58 -12.71 3.35
N VAL A 106 0.95 -11.68 2.58
CA VAL A 106 1.91 -11.82 1.47
C VAL A 106 3.26 -11.23 1.82
N LEU A 107 3.32 -9.99 2.32
CA LEU A 107 4.59 -9.30 2.53
C LEU A 107 5.30 -9.71 3.82
N LEU A 108 4.57 -10.00 4.89
CA LEU A 108 5.17 -10.25 6.20
C LEU A 108 6.25 -11.36 6.21
N PRO A 109 6.07 -12.52 5.53
CA PRO A 109 7.12 -13.52 5.41
C PRO A 109 8.41 -12.99 4.75
N HIS A 110 8.27 -12.19 3.68
CA HIS A 110 9.40 -11.59 2.98
C HIS A 110 10.03 -10.45 3.77
N ILE A 111 9.25 -9.65 4.50
CA ILE A 111 9.77 -8.62 5.41
C ILE A 111 10.65 -9.26 6.49
N ARG A 112 10.21 -10.37 7.09
CA ARG A 112 10.99 -11.10 8.09
C ARG A 112 12.35 -11.57 7.52
N GLN A 113 12.33 -12.18 6.34
CA GLN A 113 13.55 -12.65 5.68
C GLN A 113 14.48 -11.48 5.32
N PHE A 114 13.92 -10.40 4.76
CA PHE A 114 14.67 -9.20 4.41
C PHE A 114 15.34 -8.53 5.62
N LEU A 115 14.63 -8.38 6.74
CA LEU A 115 15.20 -7.82 7.97
C LEU A 115 16.31 -8.70 8.55
N SER A 116 16.25 -10.02 8.31
CA SER A 116 17.32 -10.95 8.72
C SER A 116 18.57 -10.78 7.84
N LEU A 117 18.40 -10.50 6.55
CA LEU A 117 19.50 -10.24 5.61
C LEU A 117 20.12 -8.84 5.81
N TYR A 118 19.31 -7.86 6.20
CA TYR A 118 19.70 -6.45 6.32
C TYR A 118 19.32 -5.87 7.69
N PRO A 119 20.06 -6.22 8.76
CA PRO A 119 19.69 -5.89 10.15
C PRO A 119 19.77 -4.39 10.49
N LYS A 120 20.36 -3.57 9.62
CA LYS A 120 20.40 -2.10 9.78
C LYS A 120 19.23 -1.37 9.09
N VAL A 121 18.32 -2.11 8.47
CA VAL A 121 17.09 -1.58 7.88
C VAL A 121 15.95 -1.77 8.87
N ASN A 122 15.17 -0.72 9.06
CA ASN A 122 13.87 -0.81 9.73
C ASN A 122 12.77 -0.85 8.66
N VAL A 123 11.66 -1.55 8.91
CA VAL A 123 10.49 -1.52 8.02
C VAL A 123 9.32 -0.90 8.74
N GLN A 124 8.71 0.11 8.12
CA GLN A 124 7.42 0.65 8.52
C GLN A 124 6.36 0.22 7.51
N LEU A 125 5.44 -0.64 7.94
CA LEU A 125 4.33 -1.11 7.10
C LEU A 125 3.06 -0.33 7.42
N ASN A 126 2.60 0.47 6.46
CA ASN A 126 1.39 1.27 6.51
C ASN A 126 0.25 0.57 5.76
N VAL A 127 -0.98 0.72 6.26
CA VAL A 127 -2.16 0.17 5.59
C VAL A 127 -2.63 1.16 4.52
N LEU A 128 -2.72 0.67 3.28
CA LEU A 128 -3.30 1.38 2.15
C LEU A 128 -4.76 1.01 1.99
N ASN A 129 -5.63 2.03 1.94
CA ASN A 129 -7.05 1.81 1.64
C ASN A 129 -7.22 1.29 0.20
N PRO A 130 -8.08 0.28 -0.03
CA PRO A 130 -8.31 -0.24 -1.38
C PRO A 130 -8.71 0.86 -2.37
N GLY A 131 -7.94 1.00 -3.46
CA GLY A 131 -8.18 2.01 -4.49
C GLY A 131 -7.49 3.36 -4.25
N ALA A 132 -6.80 3.56 -3.12
CA ALA A 132 -6.00 4.76 -2.89
C ALA A 132 -4.76 4.78 -3.80
N LEU A 133 -4.55 5.89 -4.51
CA LEU A 133 -3.40 6.05 -5.39
C LEU A 133 -2.07 6.03 -4.61
N PRO A 134 -0.96 5.59 -5.24
CA PRO A 134 0.36 5.68 -4.64
C PRO A 134 0.70 7.13 -4.26
N ASP A 135 1.18 7.31 -3.03
CA ASP A 135 1.65 8.60 -2.53
C ASP A 135 3.19 8.66 -2.53
N LEU A 136 3.71 9.89 -2.37
CA LEU A 136 5.15 10.14 -2.24
C LEU A 136 5.67 10.05 -0.79
N GLN A 137 4.81 9.71 0.18
CA GLN A 137 5.19 9.61 1.59
C GLN A 137 5.79 8.23 1.93
N ASN A 138 5.47 7.23 1.10
CA ASN A 138 5.98 5.87 1.20
C ASN A 138 7.08 5.64 0.16
N ASP A 139 8.12 4.90 0.55
CA ASP A 139 9.19 4.50 -0.37
C ASP A 139 8.67 3.47 -1.40
N LEU A 140 7.66 2.69 -1.01
CA LEU A 140 7.07 1.63 -1.81
C LEU A 140 5.57 1.49 -1.52
N VAL A 141 4.77 1.41 -2.57
CA VAL A 141 3.32 1.13 -2.50
C VAL A 141 3.05 -0.18 -3.24
N ILE A 142 2.60 -1.20 -2.51
CA ILE A 142 2.31 -2.53 -3.07
C ILE A 142 0.80 -2.76 -3.09
N THR A 143 0.25 -2.85 -4.30
CA THR A 143 -1.19 -3.00 -4.51
C THR A 143 -1.48 -3.68 -5.84
N ARG A 144 -2.76 -3.94 -6.13
CA ARG A 144 -3.18 -4.42 -7.44
C ARG A 144 -2.75 -3.43 -8.54
N GLN A 145 -2.59 -3.93 -9.76
CA GLN A 145 -2.38 -3.05 -10.91
C GLN A 145 -3.49 -2.00 -10.99
N TYR A 146 -3.08 -0.75 -11.18
CA TYR A 146 -3.98 0.31 -11.62
C TYR A 146 -4.06 0.31 -13.14
N ASP A 147 -5.28 0.20 -13.65
CA ASP A 147 -5.58 0.50 -15.04
C ASP A 147 -5.35 2.01 -15.23
N GLU A 148 -4.63 2.39 -16.29
CA GLU A 148 -4.39 3.81 -16.67
C GLU A 148 -3.62 4.67 -15.66
N PHE A 149 -2.84 4.07 -14.73
CA PHE A 149 -1.95 4.86 -13.87
C PHE A 149 -0.70 5.30 -14.63
N ASP A 150 -0.82 6.38 -15.40
CA ASP A 150 0.29 7.13 -15.95
C ASP A 150 0.64 8.29 -15.00
N SER A 151 1.57 8.04 -14.10
CA SER A 151 2.07 9.04 -13.16
C SER A 151 3.46 9.45 -13.59
N LEU A 152 3.63 10.73 -13.96
CA LEU A 152 4.95 11.34 -14.12
C LEU A 152 5.82 11.20 -12.85
N ALA A 153 5.19 10.98 -11.69
CA ALA A 153 5.83 10.94 -10.38
C ALA A 153 6.19 9.52 -9.89
N HIS A 154 5.68 8.44 -10.50
CA HIS A 154 5.89 7.07 -10.01
C HIS A 154 6.31 6.10 -11.11
N LYS A 155 7.12 5.11 -10.74
CA LYS A 155 7.48 3.96 -11.55
C LYS A 155 6.83 2.71 -10.96
N GLY A 156 6.21 1.90 -11.81
CA GLY A 156 5.61 0.63 -11.44
C GLY A 156 6.46 -0.55 -11.91
N THR A 157 6.53 -1.61 -11.10
CA THR A 157 7.04 -2.90 -11.53
C THR A 157 6.12 -4.02 -11.06
N ARG A 158 5.85 -4.98 -11.93
CA ARG A 158 5.06 -6.16 -11.60
C ARG A 158 5.84 -7.04 -10.62
N LEU A 159 5.18 -7.49 -9.56
CA LEU A 159 5.74 -8.42 -8.56
C LEU A 159 5.32 -9.85 -8.88
N LEU A 160 4.01 -10.10 -9.01
CA LEU A 160 3.48 -11.44 -9.29
C LEU A 160 2.20 -11.37 -10.11
N ASN A 161 1.86 -12.49 -10.74
CA ASN A 161 0.53 -12.77 -11.26
C ASN A 161 -0.21 -13.67 -10.27
N TYR A 162 -1.48 -13.39 -10.02
CA TYR A 162 -2.32 -14.23 -9.18
C TYR A 162 -3.69 -14.41 -9.78
N GLN A 163 -4.36 -15.48 -9.38
CA GLN A 163 -5.75 -15.75 -9.72
C GLN A 163 -6.54 -15.98 -8.44
N MET A 164 -7.85 -15.78 -8.56
CA MET A 164 -8.82 -16.03 -7.49
C MET A 164 -9.56 -17.33 -7.81
N GLN A 165 -9.98 -18.04 -6.78
CA GLN A 165 -10.76 -19.27 -6.86
C GLN A 165 -11.87 -19.28 -5.82
N LEU A 166 -12.77 -20.25 -5.93
CA LEU A 166 -13.91 -20.45 -5.02
C LEU A 166 -13.60 -21.56 -4.01
N PHE A 167 -13.84 -21.25 -2.73
CA PHE A 167 -13.60 -22.15 -1.60
C PHE A 167 -14.80 -22.18 -0.66
N ALA A 168 -14.96 -23.27 0.06
CA ALA A 168 -15.88 -23.39 1.18
C ALA A 168 -15.26 -24.28 2.27
N SER A 169 -15.78 -24.21 3.49
CA SER A 169 -15.40 -25.18 4.52
C SER A 169 -16.03 -26.55 4.22
N PRO A 170 -15.40 -27.65 4.65
CA PRO A 170 -16.02 -28.98 4.58
C PRO A 170 -17.41 -29.02 5.25
N ASP A 171 -17.55 -28.37 6.41
CA ASP A 171 -18.82 -28.28 7.15
C ASP A 171 -19.95 -27.64 6.33
N TYR A 172 -19.63 -26.58 5.56
CA TYR A 172 -20.61 -25.96 4.67
C TYR A 172 -21.04 -26.91 3.56
N ILE A 173 -20.08 -27.62 2.96
CA ILE A 173 -20.34 -28.56 1.85
C ILE A 173 -21.22 -29.72 2.33
N ASP A 174 -20.97 -30.26 3.52
CA ASP A 174 -21.71 -31.39 4.08
C ASP A 174 -23.16 -31.05 4.44
N LYS A 175 -23.43 -29.79 4.82
CA LYS A 175 -24.75 -29.34 5.29
C LYS A 175 -25.66 -28.77 4.19
N HIS A 176 -25.13 -28.56 2.98
CA HIS A 176 -25.87 -27.90 1.90
C HIS A 176 -25.97 -28.80 0.66
N PRO A 177 -26.88 -28.49 -0.28
CA PRO A 177 -26.96 -29.22 -1.54
C PRO A 177 -25.60 -29.27 -2.27
N PRO A 178 -25.31 -30.34 -3.05
CA PRO A 178 -24.06 -30.45 -3.79
C PRO A 178 -23.81 -29.26 -4.72
N ILE A 179 -22.54 -28.87 -4.86
CA ILE A 179 -22.07 -27.81 -5.76
C ILE A 179 -21.19 -28.44 -6.85
N LYS A 180 -21.80 -28.97 -7.92
CA LYS A 180 -21.10 -29.64 -9.02
C LYS A 180 -20.79 -28.72 -10.20
N ASN A 181 -21.49 -27.59 -10.28
CA ASN A 181 -21.35 -26.62 -11.36
C ASN A 181 -21.74 -25.21 -10.89
N LEU A 182 -21.48 -24.21 -11.72
CA LEU A 182 -21.79 -22.80 -11.42
C LEU A 182 -23.29 -22.50 -11.30
N GLN A 183 -24.15 -23.30 -11.94
CA GLN A 183 -25.60 -23.11 -11.84
C GLN A 183 -26.09 -23.52 -10.45
N GLU A 184 -25.62 -24.65 -9.93
CA GLU A 184 -25.89 -25.10 -8.56
C GLU A 184 -25.33 -24.09 -7.55
N LEU A 185 -24.15 -23.51 -7.79
CA LEU A 185 -23.56 -22.48 -6.93
C LEU A 185 -24.48 -21.25 -6.74
N GLN A 186 -25.36 -20.91 -7.69
CA GLN A 186 -26.30 -19.79 -7.52
C GLN A 186 -27.25 -19.95 -6.32
N ALA A 187 -27.53 -21.18 -5.90
CA ALA A 187 -28.36 -21.46 -4.73
C ALA A 187 -27.64 -21.24 -3.40
N HIS A 188 -26.31 -21.07 -3.41
CA HIS A 188 -25.47 -20.97 -2.22
C HIS A 188 -25.20 -19.53 -1.80
N LYS A 189 -24.94 -19.34 -0.50
CA LYS A 189 -24.59 -18.04 0.05
C LYS A 189 -23.15 -17.69 -0.27
N MET A 190 -22.95 -16.58 -0.95
CA MET A 190 -21.63 -16.01 -1.21
C MET A 190 -21.20 -15.07 -0.08
N LEU A 191 -19.91 -15.10 0.24
CA LEU A 191 -19.25 -14.21 1.18
C LEU A 191 -18.41 -13.20 0.38
N LEU A 192 -18.79 -11.92 0.42
CA LEU A 192 -18.30 -10.94 -0.54
C LEU A 192 -17.49 -9.84 0.13
N SER A 193 -16.53 -9.30 -0.62
CA SER A 193 -15.98 -7.99 -0.29
C SER A 193 -16.90 -6.88 -0.82
N ASN A 194 -16.82 -5.68 -0.23
CA ASN A 194 -17.53 -4.49 -0.75
C ASN A 194 -17.26 -4.27 -2.26
N TYR A 195 -16.04 -4.55 -2.72
CA TYR A 195 -15.68 -4.47 -4.14
C TYR A 195 -16.49 -5.45 -5.00
N TYR A 196 -16.56 -6.72 -4.59
CA TYR A 196 -17.28 -7.75 -5.36
C TYR A 196 -18.80 -7.62 -5.26
N GLN A 197 -19.32 -7.16 -4.13
CA GLN A 197 -20.73 -6.80 -4.00
C GLN A 197 -21.09 -5.68 -4.99
N LYS A 198 -20.32 -4.58 -5.01
CA LYS A 198 -20.55 -3.48 -5.94
C LYS A 198 -20.39 -3.89 -7.41
N LYS A 199 -19.40 -4.74 -7.71
CA LYS A 199 -19.20 -5.27 -9.06
C LYS A 199 -20.34 -6.21 -9.50
N GLY A 200 -20.93 -6.94 -8.56
CA GLY A 200 -22.06 -7.86 -8.77
C GLY A 200 -21.75 -9.12 -9.56
N HIS A 201 -20.53 -9.28 -10.08
CA HIS A 201 -20.13 -10.44 -10.87
C HIS A 201 -18.62 -10.65 -10.88
N ILE A 202 -18.22 -11.84 -11.30
CA ILE A 202 -16.86 -12.18 -11.70
C ILE A 202 -16.86 -12.77 -13.10
N GLU A 203 -15.71 -12.65 -13.74
CA GLU A 203 -15.40 -13.31 -15.01
C GLU A 203 -14.33 -14.35 -14.74
N LEU A 204 -14.60 -15.56 -15.20
CA LEU A 204 -13.79 -16.75 -15.00
C LEU A 204 -12.89 -16.98 -16.22
N SER A 205 -11.89 -17.84 -16.07
CA SER A 205 -10.86 -18.09 -17.07
C SER A 205 -11.39 -18.69 -18.38
N ASP A 206 -12.58 -19.28 -18.35
CA ASP A 206 -13.30 -19.82 -19.51
C ASP A 206 -14.20 -18.78 -20.20
N GLY A 207 -14.19 -17.53 -19.74
CA GLY A 207 -15.08 -16.46 -20.21
C GLY A 207 -16.45 -16.48 -19.55
N THR A 208 -16.73 -17.43 -18.65
CA THR A 208 -18.02 -17.51 -17.96
C THR A 208 -18.16 -16.35 -16.99
N ARG A 209 -19.31 -15.66 -17.07
CA ARG A 209 -19.69 -14.60 -16.14
C ARG A 209 -20.58 -15.17 -15.03
N PHE A 210 -20.08 -15.19 -13.80
CA PHE A 210 -20.83 -15.60 -12.63
C PHE A 210 -21.38 -14.38 -11.89
N LEU A 211 -22.70 -14.31 -11.70
CA LEU A 211 -23.37 -13.22 -10.99
C LEU A 211 -23.48 -13.54 -9.49
N PHE A 212 -23.16 -12.58 -8.64
CA PHE A 212 -23.31 -12.70 -7.19
C PHE A 212 -24.74 -12.33 -6.75
N GLN A 213 -25.72 -13.18 -7.10
CA GLN A 213 -27.14 -12.91 -6.79
C GLN A 213 -27.53 -13.30 -5.36
N ASN A 214 -26.82 -14.26 -4.77
CA ASN A 214 -27.16 -14.81 -3.46
C ASN A 214 -25.98 -14.68 -2.50
N TYR A 215 -26.04 -13.69 -1.61
CA TYR A 215 -25.03 -13.44 -0.58
C TYR A 215 -25.71 -13.14 0.76
N ASN A 216 -25.02 -13.41 1.87
CA ASN A 216 -25.52 -13.18 3.23
C ASN A 216 -24.54 -12.38 4.10
N PHE A 217 -23.30 -12.19 3.65
CA PHE A 217 -22.26 -11.50 4.39
C PHE A 217 -21.39 -10.68 3.46
N VAL A 218 -21.18 -9.41 3.83
CA VAL A 218 -20.34 -8.47 3.09
C VAL A 218 -19.46 -7.71 4.07
N SER A 219 -18.17 -7.61 3.77
CA SER A 219 -17.22 -6.83 4.58
C SER A 219 -16.12 -6.22 3.70
N ASP A 220 -15.44 -5.20 4.18
CA ASP A 220 -14.16 -4.73 3.63
C ASP A 220 -12.95 -5.37 4.32
N ASN A 221 -13.15 -6.06 5.45
CA ASN A 221 -12.12 -6.81 6.14
C ASN A 221 -12.03 -8.24 5.60
N LEU A 222 -10.95 -8.56 4.88
CA LEU A 222 -10.74 -9.89 4.32
C LEU A 222 -10.69 -10.99 5.39
N ASP A 223 -10.11 -10.71 6.57
CA ASP A 223 -10.01 -11.70 7.63
C ASP A 223 -11.39 -12.06 8.18
N SER A 224 -12.32 -11.10 8.25
CA SER A 224 -13.71 -11.37 8.65
C SER A 224 -14.44 -12.25 7.63
N ILE A 225 -14.24 -12.01 6.32
CA ILE A 225 -14.84 -12.83 5.25
C ILE A 225 -14.24 -14.25 5.28
N LEU A 226 -12.93 -14.35 5.50
CA LEU A 226 -12.25 -15.63 5.60
C LEU A 226 -12.74 -16.44 6.80
N GLU A 227 -12.85 -15.80 7.96
CA GLU A 227 -13.36 -16.46 9.16
C GLU A 227 -14.80 -16.93 8.96
N ALA A 228 -15.66 -16.10 8.35
CA ALA A 228 -17.03 -16.50 8.00
C ALA A 228 -17.04 -17.75 7.10
N ALA A 229 -16.10 -17.87 6.16
CA ALA A 229 -15.99 -19.03 5.28
C ALA A 229 -15.58 -20.29 6.06
N ILE A 230 -14.59 -20.16 6.96
CA ILE A 230 -14.12 -21.25 7.83
C ILE A 230 -15.25 -21.73 8.74
N GLN A 231 -16.04 -20.82 9.30
CA GLN A 231 -17.22 -21.10 10.14
C GLN A 231 -18.44 -21.61 9.34
N GLY A 232 -18.28 -21.89 8.04
CA GLY A 232 -19.33 -22.49 7.22
C GLY A 232 -20.51 -21.57 6.94
N MET A 233 -20.29 -20.26 6.85
CA MET A 233 -21.37 -19.31 6.53
C MET A 233 -21.68 -19.19 5.04
N GLY A 234 -20.80 -19.71 4.17
CA GLY A 234 -20.93 -19.58 2.72
C GLY A 234 -19.67 -19.90 1.93
N VAL A 235 -19.71 -19.57 0.64
CA VAL A 235 -18.62 -19.73 -0.32
C VAL A 235 -17.85 -18.43 -0.46
N ILE A 236 -16.52 -18.51 -0.40
CA ILE A 236 -15.61 -17.37 -0.54
C ILE A 236 -14.89 -17.38 -1.89
N PHE A 237 -14.71 -16.20 -2.48
CA PHE A 237 -13.89 -15.98 -3.68
C PHE A 237 -12.59 -15.25 -3.32
N ILE A 238 -11.48 -15.99 -3.26
CA ILE A 238 -10.20 -15.51 -2.71
C ILE A 238 -9.01 -16.09 -3.48
N SER A 239 -7.85 -15.43 -3.41
CA SER A 239 -6.62 -15.99 -3.96
C SER A 239 -6.05 -17.07 -3.03
N PRO A 240 -5.60 -18.24 -3.56
CA PRO A 240 -4.95 -19.28 -2.76
C PRO A 240 -3.77 -18.77 -1.95
N THR A 241 -3.03 -17.78 -2.47
CA THR A 241 -1.89 -17.14 -1.79
C THR A 241 -2.25 -16.54 -0.43
N TYR A 242 -3.50 -16.09 -0.25
CA TYR A 242 -3.96 -15.54 1.03
C TYR A 242 -4.36 -16.62 2.04
N ILE A 243 -4.63 -17.85 1.59
CA ILE A 243 -5.24 -18.89 2.41
C ILE A 243 -4.42 -20.18 2.44
N SER A 244 -3.12 -20.11 2.13
CA SER A 244 -2.23 -21.29 2.10
C SER A 244 -2.28 -22.10 3.39
N LYS A 245 -2.36 -21.43 4.55
CA LYS A 245 -2.56 -22.07 5.85
C LYS A 245 -3.86 -22.88 5.90
N GLN A 246 -4.99 -22.26 5.53
CA GLN A 246 -6.31 -22.91 5.56
C GLN A 246 -6.40 -24.10 4.59
N LEU A 247 -5.71 -24.01 3.44
CA LEU A 247 -5.60 -25.12 2.49
C LEU A 247 -4.77 -26.27 3.07
N GLY A 248 -3.66 -25.97 3.75
CA GLY A 248 -2.83 -26.98 4.41
C GLY A 248 -3.52 -27.65 5.60
N GLU A 249 -4.33 -26.91 6.34
CA GLU A 249 -5.13 -27.41 7.47
C GLU A 249 -6.43 -28.10 7.04
N GLY A 250 -6.84 -27.96 5.77
CA GLY A 250 -8.10 -28.49 5.26
C GLY A 250 -9.35 -27.76 5.77
N SER A 251 -9.20 -26.59 6.41
CA SER A 251 -10.32 -25.78 6.91
C SER A 251 -11.11 -25.11 5.77
N LEU A 252 -10.49 -25.00 4.59
CA LEU A 252 -11.14 -24.61 3.34
C LEU A 252 -10.68 -25.54 2.23
N VAL A 253 -11.62 -25.90 1.34
CA VAL A 253 -11.36 -26.75 0.18
C VAL A 253 -11.83 -26.07 -1.11
N PRO A 254 -11.12 -26.25 -2.23
CA PRO A 254 -11.53 -25.68 -3.52
C PRO A 254 -12.80 -26.36 -4.03
N LEU A 255 -13.77 -25.57 -4.51
CA LEU A 255 -15.00 -26.11 -5.11
C LEU A 255 -14.80 -26.52 -6.58
N PHE A 256 -14.05 -25.70 -7.32
CA PHE A 256 -13.80 -25.90 -8.75
C PHE A 256 -12.30 -25.73 -9.03
N PRO A 257 -11.47 -26.77 -8.84
CA PRO A 257 -10.02 -26.64 -8.90
C PRO A 257 -9.48 -26.08 -10.22
N SER A 258 -10.15 -26.34 -11.34
CA SER A 258 -9.77 -25.88 -12.68
C SER A 258 -10.35 -24.50 -13.05
N LEU A 259 -11.20 -23.93 -12.21
CA LEU A 259 -11.93 -22.71 -12.52
C LEU A 259 -11.36 -21.54 -11.73
N HIS A 260 -10.77 -20.59 -12.45
CA HIS A 260 -10.06 -19.47 -11.87
C HIS A 260 -10.62 -18.15 -12.39
N SER A 261 -10.28 -17.04 -11.76
CA SER A 261 -10.47 -15.72 -12.37
C SER A 261 -9.51 -15.49 -13.53
N ALA A 262 -9.82 -14.47 -14.34
CA ALA A 262 -8.80 -13.82 -15.16
C ALA A 262 -7.56 -13.45 -14.32
N THR A 263 -6.37 -13.53 -14.93
CA THR A 263 -5.10 -13.22 -14.28
C THR A 263 -5.08 -11.79 -13.79
N LYS A 264 -4.78 -11.62 -12.50
CA LYS A 264 -4.57 -10.33 -11.84
C LYS A 264 -3.09 -10.14 -11.58
N GLN A 265 -2.68 -8.89 -11.41
CA GLN A 265 -1.28 -8.55 -11.16
C GLN A 265 -1.14 -7.77 -9.86
N LEU A 266 -0.13 -8.12 -9.07
CA LEU A 266 0.34 -7.34 -7.93
C LEU A 266 1.53 -6.51 -8.39
N TRP A 267 1.54 -5.24 -8.04
CA TRP A 267 2.53 -4.26 -8.48
C TRP A 267 3.16 -3.55 -7.29
N ALA A 268 4.43 -3.20 -7.46
CA ALA A 268 5.17 -2.28 -6.62
C ALA A 268 5.31 -0.94 -7.35
N TYR A 269 4.79 0.12 -6.73
CA TYR A 269 4.91 1.51 -7.19
C TYR A 269 5.86 2.27 -6.27
N TYR A 270 6.78 3.03 -6.83
CA TYR A 270 7.74 3.84 -6.08
C TYR A 270 8.05 5.13 -6.84
N PRO A 271 8.53 6.20 -6.18
CA PRO A 271 8.79 7.47 -6.84
C PRO A 271 9.72 7.34 -8.05
N LYS A 272 9.37 8.02 -9.15
CA LYS A 272 10.19 8.11 -10.37
C LYS A 272 11.31 9.11 -10.13
N SER A 273 12.38 8.66 -9.48
CA SER A 273 13.65 9.39 -9.37
C SER A 273 14.72 8.70 -10.23
N THR A 274 15.74 9.47 -10.64
CA THR A 274 17.00 8.95 -11.20
C THR A 274 17.65 7.95 -10.24
N PHE A 275 17.41 8.12 -8.93
CA PHE A 275 17.95 7.27 -7.87
C PHE A 275 16.84 6.62 -7.04
N VAL A 276 16.82 5.28 -7.02
CA VAL A 276 16.00 4.52 -6.09
C VAL A 276 16.89 4.10 -4.93
N PRO A 277 16.56 4.44 -3.66
CA PRO A 277 17.37 4.05 -2.52
C PRO A 277 17.69 2.55 -2.49
N LEU A 278 18.92 2.19 -2.14
CA LEU A 278 19.40 0.80 -2.17
C LEU A 278 18.48 -0.16 -1.40
N LYS A 279 18.00 0.24 -0.21
CA LYS A 279 17.04 -0.53 0.61
C LYS A 279 15.75 -0.88 -0.16
N THR A 280 15.23 0.06 -0.95
CA THR A 280 13.99 -0.10 -1.72
C THR A 280 14.22 -1.04 -2.89
N ARG A 281 15.32 -0.85 -3.63
CA ARG A 281 15.70 -1.74 -4.73
C ARG A 281 15.91 -3.17 -4.25
N LEU A 282 16.73 -3.36 -3.21
CA LEU A 282 17.00 -4.68 -2.64
C LEU A 282 15.73 -5.36 -2.12
N PHE A 283 14.79 -4.60 -1.56
CA PHE A 283 13.53 -5.17 -1.09
C PHE A 283 12.62 -5.59 -2.25
N ILE A 284 12.53 -4.80 -3.33
CA ILE A 284 11.80 -5.17 -4.54
C ILE A 284 12.38 -6.45 -5.15
N ASP A 285 13.71 -6.53 -5.27
CA ASP A 285 14.40 -7.70 -5.81
C ASP A 285 14.14 -8.93 -4.92
N HIS A 286 14.28 -8.79 -3.59
CA HIS A 286 14.02 -9.85 -2.62
C HIS A 286 12.58 -10.37 -2.69
N ILE A 287 11.58 -9.49 -2.80
CA ILE A 287 10.18 -9.90 -2.95
C ILE A 287 9.98 -10.63 -4.28
N LYS A 288 10.53 -10.14 -5.39
CA LYS A 288 10.36 -10.78 -6.70
C LYS A 288 10.93 -12.20 -6.70
N GLU A 289 12.11 -12.39 -6.13
CA GLU A 289 12.73 -13.71 -5.97
C GLU A 289 11.89 -14.62 -5.06
N GLY A 290 11.42 -14.11 -3.92
CA GLY A 290 10.61 -14.88 -2.98
C GLY A 290 9.23 -15.28 -3.53
N LEU A 291 8.62 -14.45 -4.37
CA LEU A 291 7.29 -14.69 -4.95
C LEU A 291 7.32 -15.55 -6.21
N THR A 292 8.46 -15.70 -6.88
CA THR A 292 8.59 -16.62 -8.04
C THR A 292 8.74 -18.08 -7.62
N ALA A 293 8.98 -18.34 -6.33
CA ALA A 293 9.11 -19.67 -5.75
C ALA A 293 7.79 -20.26 -5.22
N LEU A 294 6.66 -19.58 -5.43
CA LEU A 294 5.29 -19.98 -5.06
C LEU A 294 4.48 -20.40 -6.29
#